data_AF-A0AAV8AMA3-F1
#
_entry.id   AF-A0AAV8AMA3-F1
#
_cell.length_a   1.000
_cell.length_b   1.000
_cell.length_c   1.000
_cell.angle_alpha   90.00
_cell.angle_beta   90.00
_cell.angle_gamma   90.00
#
_symmetry.space_group_name_H-M   'P 1'
#
loop_
_entity.id
_entity.type
_entity.pdbx_description
1 polymer ?
#
loop_
_entity_poly.entity_id
_entity_poly.type
_entity_poly.pdbx_seq_one_letter_code
_entity_poly.pdbx_strand_id
1 'polypeptide(L)'
;MYKDDPSIFAWELINEPRCQNDLSGRILQNWITEMTNNVKSIDNKHLLEIGLEGFYGESVPERKQFNPGYEVGTDFISNNKIQGVDFANIHAYPDQWISGSNDEAQLKFTKNWLESHIQDATALGKPLMFTEFGKSSHSSGYNVSVRDSFLRTIYDAIYASARAGGACAGGLFWQVMAQGMEGWSDGYEVVFSQCPSTASVIQQQSRRIAGLN
;
A
#
# COMPACT_ATOMS: atom_id res chain seq x y z
N MET A 1 -2.44 -11.72 26.35
CA MET A 1 -1.19 -11.37 25.63
C MET A 1 -1.58 -11.07 24.20
N TYR A 2 -0.95 -10.08 23.53
CA TYR A 2 -1.43 -9.61 22.22
C TYR A 2 -1.51 -10.70 21.15
N LYS A 3 -0.60 -11.68 21.14
CA LYS A 3 -0.66 -12.79 20.19
C LYS A 3 -1.89 -13.72 20.28
N ASP A 4 -2.72 -13.56 21.29
CA ASP A 4 -3.96 -14.32 21.47
C ASP A 4 -5.22 -13.46 21.24
N ASP A 5 -5.08 -12.18 20.88
CA ASP A 5 -6.19 -11.23 20.74
C ASP A 5 -6.64 -11.12 19.27
N PRO A 6 -7.84 -11.63 18.91
CA PRO A 6 -8.33 -11.61 17.53
C PRO A 6 -8.68 -10.22 17.00
N SER A 7 -8.59 -9.17 17.83
CA SER A 7 -8.74 -7.78 17.39
C SER A 7 -7.56 -7.34 16.51
N ILE A 8 -6.41 -8.01 16.61
CA ILE A 8 -5.25 -7.77 15.75
C ILE A 8 -5.47 -8.52 14.43
N PHE A 9 -5.46 -7.79 13.32
CA PHE A 9 -5.58 -8.40 12.00
C PHE A 9 -4.26 -9.03 11.54
N ALA A 10 -3.17 -8.27 11.65
CA ALA A 10 -1.85 -8.66 11.19
C ALA A 10 -0.75 -7.97 11.99
N TRP A 11 0.44 -8.56 11.97
CA TRP A 11 1.69 -7.88 12.29
C TRP A 11 2.34 -7.33 11.01
N GLU A 12 2.98 -6.17 11.12
CA GLU A 12 3.88 -5.61 10.12
C GLU A 12 5.32 -5.73 10.62
N LEU A 13 6.25 -6.20 9.79
CA LEU A 13 7.66 -6.30 10.21
C LEU A 13 8.30 -4.92 10.39
N ILE A 14 8.10 -4.02 9.42
CA ILE A 14 8.74 -2.70 9.39
C ILE A 14 8.04 -1.79 8.36
N ASN A 15 7.71 -0.57 8.75
CA ASN A 15 7.19 0.42 7.82
C ASN A 15 8.27 0.88 6.81
N GLU A 16 7.97 0.75 5.52
CA GLU A 16 8.74 1.28 4.38
C GLU A 16 10.25 0.96 4.42
N PRO A 17 10.66 -0.32 4.50
CA PRO A 17 12.07 -0.66 4.60
C PRO A 17 12.80 -0.27 3.32
N ARG A 18 13.93 0.42 3.47
CA ARG A 18 14.85 0.75 2.37
C ARG A 18 16.28 0.37 2.74
N CYS A 19 17.03 -0.18 1.80
CA CYS A 19 18.45 -0.51 1.93
C CYS A 19 19.26 0.08 0.77
N GLN A 20 19.58 1.36 0.87
CA GLN A 20 20.31 2.10 -0.17
C GLN A 20 21.75 1.58 -0.40
N ASN A 21 22.32 0.91 0.60
CA ASN A 21 23.68 0.36 0.52
C ASN A 21 23.73 -1.03 -0.17
N ASP A 22 22.59 -1.67 -0.44
CA ASP A 22 22.52 -2.94 -1.20
C ASP A 22 21.29 -2.97 -2.11
N LEU A 23 21.46 -2.46 -3.33
CA LEU A 23 20.42 -2.52 -4.36
C LEU A 23 20.24 -3.92 -4.97
N SER A 24 21.11 -4.89 -4.65
CA SER A 24 20.86 -6.29 -5.05
C SER A 24 19.72 -6.93 -4.25
N GLY A 25 19.29 -6.28 -3.16
CA GLY A 25 18.18 -6.69 -2.29
C GLY A 25 18.47 -7.88 -1.38
N ARG A 26 19.71 -8.39 -1.36
CA ARG A 26 20.09 -9.56 -0.57
C ARG A 26 20.05 -9.31 0.93
N ILE A 27 20.48 -8.13 1.37
CA ILE A 27 20.46 -7.76 2.79
C ILE A 27 19.02 -7.78 3.32
N LEU A 28 18.10 -7.07 2.65
CA LEU A 28 16.71 -7.05 3.08
C LEU A 28 16.03 -8.42 2.91
N GLN A 29 16.28 -9.15 1.82
CA GLN A 29 15.73 -10.50 1.65
C GLN A 29 16.11 -11.43 2.81
N ASN A 30 17.37 -11.42 3.24
CA ASN A 30 17.84 -12.23 4.37
C ASN A 30 17.19 -11.80 5.69
N TRP A 31 17.16 -10.49 5.95
CA TRP A 31 16.55 -9.96 7.17
C TRP A 31 15.04 -10.26 7.25
N ILE A 32 14.30 -10.05 6.16
CA ILE A 32 12.86 -10.34 6.09
C ILE A 32 12.63 -11.84 6.34
N THR A 33 13.47 -12.71 5.75
CA THR A 33 13.37 -14.17 5.95
C THR A 33 13.59 -14.54 7.41
N GLU A 34 14.62 -13.99 8.05
CA GLU A 34 14.93 -14.23 9.47
C GLU A 34 13.80 -13.76 10.39
N MET A 35 13.35 -12.51 10.23
CA MET A 35 12.34 -11.92 11.10
C MET A 35 10.94 -12.52 10.89
N THR A 36 10.61 -12.89 9.65
CA THR A 36 9.37 -13.64 9.35
C THR A 36 9.34 -14.95 10.13
N ASN A 37 10.43 -15.72 10.09
CA ASN A 37 10.52 -16.98 10.83
C ASN A 37 10.47 -16.75 12.35
N ASN A 38 11.12 -15.69 12.85
CA ASN A 38 11.11 -15.34 14.26
C ASN A 38 9.68 -15.02 14.75
N VAL A 39 8.98 -14.11 14.08
CA VAL A 39 7.60 -13.73 14.44
C VAL A 39 6.68 -14.95 14.40
N LYS A 40 6.72 -15.74 13.32
CA LYS A 40 5.88 -16.95 13.18
C LYS A 40 6.19 -18.04 14.22
N SER A 41 7.40 -18.09 14.75
CA SER A 41 7.74 -19.00 15.87
C SER A 41 7.08 -18.60 17.20
N ILE A 42 6.77 -17.31 17.35
CA ILE A 42 6.13 -16.75 18.55
C ILE A 42 4.61 -16.73 18.38
N ASP A 43 4.14 -16.28 17.22
CA ASP A 43 2.73 -16.11 16.86
C ASP A 43 2.45 -16.66 15.46
N ASN A 44 1.80 -17.82 15.42
CA ASN A 44 1.29 -18.46 14.20
C ASN A 44 -0.25 -18.35 14.08
N LYS A 45 -0.86 -17.39 14.78
CA LYS A 45 -2.31 -17.15 14.70
C LYS A 45 -2.62 -15.96 13.82
N HIS A 46 -1.88 -14.87 14.00
CA HIS A 46 -2.07 -13.65 13.23
C HIS A 46 -1.38 -13.71 11.86
N LEU A 47 -1.95 -12.95 10.93
CA LEU A 47 -1.32 -12.69 9.65
C LEU A 47 -0.05 -11.87 9.85
N LEU A 48 0.85 -11.95 8.89
CA LEU A 48 2.11 -11.21 8.86
C LEU A 48 2.34 -10.69 7.45
N GLU A 49 2.61 -9.40 7.35
CA GLU A 49 3.14 -8.78 6.15
C GLU A 49 4.43 -8.01 6.48
N ILE A 50 5.05 -7.42 5.47
CA ILE A 50 6.43 -6.92 5.56
C ILE A 50 6.47 -5.42 5.87
N GLY A 51 5.54 -4.64 5.31
CA GLY A 51 5.48 -3.17 5.31
C GLY A 51 6.16 -2.54 4.09
N LEU A 52 6.18 -3.25 2.96
CA LEU A 52 6.80 -2.75 1.72
C LEU A 52 6.01 -1.62 1.09
N GLU A 53 6.71 -0.61 0.57
CA GLU A 53 6.11 0.35 -0.35
C GLU A 53 5.72 -0.32 -1.69
N GLY A 54 6.45 -1.38 -2.09
CA GLY A 54 6.16 -2.18 -3.28
C GLY A 54 7.23 -2.16 -4.37
N PHE A 55 8.39 -1.52 -4.19
CA PHE A 55 9.39 -1.46 -5.27
C PHE A 55 9.83 -2.84 -5.75
N TYR A 56 9.87 -2.98 -7.08
CA TYR A 56 10.46 -4.15 -7.74
C TYR A 56 11.99 -4.07 -7.73
N GLY A 57 12.63 -5.22 -7.59
CA GLY A 57 14.09 -5.35 -7.61
C GLY A 57 14.57 -6.33 -8.69
N GLU A 58 15.65 -7.04 -8.40
CA GLU A 58 16.39 -7.84 -9.38
C GLU A 58 15.76 -9.19 -9.74
N SER A 59 14.78 -9.70 -8.98
CA SER A 59 14.22 -11.04 -9.27
C SER A 59 13.48 -11.11 -10.61
N VAL A 60 12.91 -9.97 -11.05
CA VAL A 60 12.18 -9.82 -12.31
C VAL A 60 12.48 -8.42 -12.88
N PRO A 61 13.66 -8.20 -13.49
CA PRO A 61 14.14 -6.87 -13.84
C PRO A 61 13.21 -6.07 -14.75
N GLU A 62 12.42 -6.73 -15.60
CA GLU A 62 11.42 -6.08 -16.45
C GLU A 62 10.33 -5.37 -15.64
N ARG A 63 10.05 -5.79 -14.40
CA ARG A 63 9.06 -5.13 -13.54
C ARG A 63 9.55 -3.80 -12.99
N LYS A 64 10.86 -3.54 -12.98
CA LYS A 64 11.41 -2.24 -12.55
C LYS A 64 10.90 -1.06 -13.38
N GLN A 65 10.37 -1.29 -14.58
CA GLN A 65 9.72 -0.26 -15.38
C GLN A 65 8.50 0.38 -14.70
N PHE A 66 7.90 -0.31 -13.72
CA PHE A 66 6.78 0.20 -12.92
C PHE A 66 7.23 1.04 -11.72
N ASN A 67 8.51 0.98 -11.33
CA ASN A 67 9.05 1.85 -10.29
C ASN A 67 9.06 3.32 -10.76
N PRO A 68 9.07 4.30 -9.82
CA PRO A 68 9.15 5.73 -10.15
C PRO A 68 10.51 6.19 -10.74
N GLY A 69 11.32 5.26 -11.27
CA GLY A 69 12.62 5.53 -11.87
C GLY A 69 13.83 5.29 -10.96
N TYR A 70 13.61 4.71 -9.78
CA TYR A 70 14.68 4.35 -8.84
C TYR A 70 14.34 3.04 -8.10
N GLU A 71 15.33 2.53 -7.37
CA GLU A 71 15.24 1.31 -6.56
C GLU A 71 15.63 1.63 -5.12
N VAL A 72 15.15 0.83 -4.18
CA VAL A 72 15.36 1.06 -2.74
C VAL A 72 15.93 -0.14 -1.99
N GLY A 73 16.38 -1.18 -2.70
CA GLY A 73 16.91 -2.41 -2.12
C GLY A 73 15.84 -3.41 -1.65
N THR A 74 14.57 -3.14 -1.87
CA THR A 74 13.48 -4.13 -1.75
C THR A 74 13.22 -4.79 -3.10
N ASP A 75 12.50 -5.91 -3.07
CA ASP A 75 12.02 -6.59 -4.26
C ASP A 75 10.66 -7.23 -3.95
N PHE A 76 9.59 -6.57 -4.39
CA PHE A 76 8.21 -6.99 -4.13
C PHE A 76 7.98 -8.49 -4.37
N ILE A 77 8.50 -9.04 -5.46
CA ILE A 77 8.22 -10.43 -5.84
C ILE A 77 8.99 -11.40 -4.95
N SER A 78 10.31 -11.22 -4.79
CA SER A 78 11.12 -12.18 -4.01
C SER A 78 10.88 -12.05 -2.50
N ASN A 79 10.67 -10.83 -2.00
CA ASN A 79 10.34 -10.60 -0.59
C ASN A 79 8.98 -11.25 -0.24
N ASN A 80 7.95 -11.04 -1.06
CA ASN A 80 6.65 -11.68 -0.84
C ASN A 80 6.60 -13.17 -1.22
N LYS A 81 7.67 -13.81 -1.72
CA LYS A 81 7.73 -15.27 -1.87
C LYS A 81 8.04 -16.01 -0.57
N ILE A 82 8.48 -15.31 0.46
CA ILE A 82 8.78 -15.91 1.77
C ILE A 82 7.51 -16.56 2.34
N GLN A 83 7.61 -17.81 2.79
CA GLN A 83 6.46 -18.63 3.17
C GLN A 83 5.64 -18.03 4.32
N GLY A 84 6.29 -17.42 5.33
CA GLY A 84 5.61 -16.86 6.48
C GLY A 84 5.00 -15.47 6.28
N VAL A 85 5.14 -14.88 5.07
CA VAL A 85 4.43 -13.65 4.69
C VAL A 85 3.06 -14.05 4.17
N ASP A 86 1.97 -13.65 4.81
CA ASP A 86 0.63 -14.17 4.47
C ASP A 86 -0.07 -13.36 3.38
N PHE A 87 0.23 -12.07 3.28
CA PHE A 87 -0.27 -11.19 2.22
C PHE A 87 0.77 -10.14 1.85
N ALA A 88 0.64 -9.60 0.64
CA ALA A 88 1.50 -8.53 0.15
C ALA A 88 0.85 -7.18 0.43
N ASN A 89 1.68 -6.16 0.64
CA ASN A 89 1.25 -4.79 0.80
C ASN A 89 1.98 -3.86 -0.20
N ILE A 90 1.33 -2.74 -0.55
CA ILE A 90 1.91 -1.66 -1.37
C ILE A 90 1.45 -0.29 -0.89
N HIS A 91 2.30 0.71 -1.08
CA HIS A 91 2.03 2.11 -0.85
C HIS A 91 2.03 2.88 -2.20
N ALA A 92 1.53 4.12 -2.21
CA ALA A 92 1.71 5.02 -3.34
C ALA A 92 1.58 6.49 -2.95
N TYR A 93 2.64 7.24 -3.23
CA TYR A 93 2.69 8.69 -3.11
C TYR A 93 3.20 9.34 -4.41
N PRO A 94 2.41 9.34 -5.50
CA PRO A 94 2.86 9.85 -6.81
C PRO A 94 3.23 11.34 -6.78
N ASP A 95 2.60 12.11 -5.90
CA ASP A 95 2.91 13.53 -5.66
C ASP A 95 4.30 13.73 -5.06
N GLN A 96 4.84 12.74 -4.35
CA GLN A 96 6.22 12.73 -3.85
C GLN A 96 7.18 12.03 -4.82
N TRP A 97 6.83 10.84 -5.28
CA TRP A 97 7.73 9.96 -6.03
C TRP A 97 8.03 10.45 -7.44
N ILE A 98 7.07 11.15 -8.07
CA ILE A 98 7.23 11.76 -9.39
C ILE A 98 6.75 13.22 -9.39
N SER A 99 7.18 13.99 -8.39
CA SER A 99 6.75 15.36 -8.08
C SER A 99 6.89 16.39 -9.23
N GLY A 100 7.75 16.13 -10.22
CA GLY A 100 7.88 16.97 -11.42
C GLY A 100 6.85 16.70 -12.52
N SER A 101 6.00 15.69 -12.35
CA SER A 101 4.99 15.27 -13.34
C SER A 101 3.63 15.91 -13.08
N ASN A 102 2.80 16.02 -14.13
CA ASN A 102 1.43 16.54 -14.00
C ASN A 102 0.45 15.49 -13.44
N ASP A 103 -0.76 15.92 -13.09
CA ASP A 103 -1.78 15.03 -12.50
C ASP A 103 -2.14 13.82 -13.39
N GLU A 104 -2.12 13.99 -14.72
CA GLU A 104 -2.40 12.89 -15.66
C GLU A 104 -1.31 11.81 -15.59
N ALA A 105 -0.05 12.22 -15.55
CA ALA A 105 1.08 11.31 -15.40
C ALA A 105 1.07 10.60 -14.04
N GLN A 106 0.77 11.32 -12.95
CA GLN A 106 0.59 10.74 -11.62
C GLN A 106 -0.53 9.71 -11.57
N LEU A 107 -1.67 10.02 -12.20
CA LEU A 107 -2.80 9.09 -12.28
C LEU A 107 -2.45 7.84 -13.09
N LYS A 108 -1.78 8.01 -14.23
CA LYS A 108 -1.32 6.90 -15.07
C LYS A 108 -0.32 6.01 -14.33
N PHE A 109 0.64 6.62 -13.63
CA PHE A 109 1.59 5.90 -12.78
C PHE A 109 0.86 5.07 -11.72
N THR A 110 -0.09 5.67 -10.99
CA THR A 110 -0.86 4.98 -9.94
C THR A 110 -1.63 3.77 -10.47
N LYS A 111 -2.25 3.90 -11.65
CA LYS A 111 -2.97 2.79 -12.29
C LYS A 111 -2.03 1.66 -12.67
N ASN A 112 -0.93 1.97 -13.36
CA ASN A 112 0.07 0.98 -13.76
C ASN A 112 0.69 0.29 -12.55
N TRP A 113 1.00 1.06 -11.49
CA TRP A 113 1.52 0.56 -10.23
C TRP A 113 0.55 -0.45 -9.60
N LEU A 114 -0.72 -0.08 -9.45
CA LEU A 114 -1.71 -0.96 -8.85
C LEU A 114 -1.96 -2.23 -9.71
N GLU A 115 -2.08 -2.08 -11.03
CA GLU A 115 -2.32 -3.20 -11.93
C GLU A 115 -1.15 -4.20 -11.96
N SER A 116 0.10 -3.73 -11.99
CA SER A 116 1.26 -4.62 -11.96
C SER A 116 1.34 -5.42 -10.66
N HIS A 117 1.10 -4.77 -9.52
CA HIS A 117 1.13 -5.42 -8.22
C HIS A 117 -0.01 -6.40 -8.01
N ILE A 118 -1.22 -6.09 -8.50
CA ILE A 118 -2.34 -7.05 -8.52
C ILE A 118 -1.95 -8.30 -9.30
N GLN A 119 -1.35 -8.13 -10.47
CA GLN A 119 -0.93 -9.24 -11.32
C GLN A 119 0.10 -10.13 -10.60
N ASP A 120 1.12 -9.52 -10.00
CA ASP A 120 2.19 -10.28 -9.35
C ASP A 120 1.73 -10.91 -8.03
N ALA A 121 0.90 -10.24 -7.23
CA ALA A 121 0.29 -10.83 -6.04
C ALA A 121 -0.61 -12.03 -6.41
N THR A 122 -1.37 -11.92 -7.51
CA THR A 122 -2.16 -13.04 -8.05
C THR A 122 -1.26 -14.21 -8.45
N ALA A 123 -0.14 -13.95 -9.13
CA ALA A 123 0.83 -14.98 -9.50
C ALA A 123 1.52 -15.63 -8.30
N LEU A 124 1.70 -14.89 -7.20
CA LEU A 124 2.19 -15.40 -5.93
C LEU A 124 1.15 -16.22 -5.16
N GLY A 125 -0.13 -16.15 -5.55
CA GLY A 125 -1.23 -16.75 -4.80
C GLY A 125 -1.46 -16.10 -3.44
N LYS A 126 -1.10 -14.82 -3.30
CA LYS A 126 -1.23 -14.06 -2.04
C LYS A 126 -2.21 -12.90 -2.21
N PRO A 127 -3.03 -12.60 -1.18
CA PRO A 127 -3.81 -11.37 -1.17
C PRO A 127 -2.89 -10.14 -1.26
N LEU A 128 -3.43 -9.05 -1.78
CA LEU A 128 -2.80 -7.73 -1.84
C LEU A 128 -3.65 -6.71 -1.07
N MET A 129 -2.98 -5.90 -0.26
CA MET A 129 -3.55 -4.76 0.44
C MET A 129 -2.84 -3.48 0.01
N PHE A 130 -3.60 -2.43 -0.30
CA PHE A 130 -3.03 -1.10 -0.58
C PHE A 130 -2.97 -0.31 0.73
N THR A 131 -1.89 -0.47 1.49
CA THR A 131 -1.84 -0.07 2.91
C THR A 131 -1.53 1.39 3.15
N GLU A 132 -1.03 2.12 2.16
CA GLU A 132 -0.95 3.58 2.23
C GLU A 132 -1.14 4.25 0.86
N PHE A 133 -1.99 5.26 0.82
CA PHE A 133 -2.13 6.15 -0.32
C PHE A 133 -2.83 7.45 0.10
N GLY A 134 -2.46 8.56 -0.53
CA GLY A 134 -3.08 9.84 -0.26
C GLY A 134 -2.76 10.90 -1.32
N LYS A 135 -3.41 12.06 -1.21
CA LYS A 135 -3.10 13.25 -2.02
C LYS A 135 -2.92 14.44 -1.08
N SER A 136 -1.71 14.99 -1.06
CA SER A 136 -1.33 16.05 -0.13
C SER A 136 -2.00 17.37 -0.48
N SER A 137 -2.42 18.11 0.55
CA SER A 137 -2.86 19.49 0.45
C SER A 137 -1.72 20.46 0.10
N HIS A 138 -0.48 20.02 0.29
CA HIS A 138 0.73 20.75 -0.11
C HIS A 138 1.06 20.60 -1.60
N SER A 139 0.40 19.68 -2.32
CA SER A 139 0.62 19.53 -3.76
C SER A 139 0.16 20.77 -4.54
N SER A 140 0.92 21.15 -5.56
CA SER A 140 0.53 22.21 -6.48
C SER A 140 -0.82 21.88 -7.15
N GLY A 141 -1.73 22.85 -7.23
CA GLY A 141 -3.06 22.66 -7.81
C GLY A 141 -4.04 21.88 -6.93
N TYR A 142 -3.69 21.60 -5.67
CA TYR A 142 -4.55 20.88 -4.76
C TYR A 142 -5.92 21.54 -4.58
N ASN A 143 -6.94 20.70 -4.58
CA ASN A 143 -8.22 20.95 -3.94
C ASN A 143 -8.84 19.60 -3.56
N VAL A 144 -9.89 19.62 -2.72
CA VAL A 144 -10.52 18.39 -2.23
C VAL A 144 -11.05 17.48 -3.36
N SER A 145 -11.48 18.04 -4.49
CA SER A 145 -11.96 17.23 -5.61
C SER A 145 -10.85 16.40 -6.28
N VAL A 146 -9.61 16.90 -6.27
CA VAL A 146 -8.42 16.17 -6.75
C VAL A 146 -8.13 15.00 -5.82
N ARG A 147 -8.16 15.21 -4.50
CA ARG A 147 -8.04 14.13 -3.51
C ARG A 147 -9.14 13.10 -3.70
N ASP A 148 -10.39 13.52 -3.79
CA ASP A 148 -11.53 12.62 -3.94
C ASP A 148 -11.44 11.80 -5.24
N SER A 149 -10.98 12.41 -6.35
CA SER A 149 -10.78 11.70 -7.62
C SER A 149 -9.64 10.68 -7.55
N PHE A 150 -8.56 11.02 -6.84
CA PHE A 150 -7.45 10.10 -6.61
C PHE A 150 -7.88 8.87 -5.79
N LEU A 151 -8.54 9.10 -4.64
CA LEU A 151 -9.06 8.01 -3.80
C LEU A 151 -10.08 7.15 -4.55
N ARG A 152 -11.00 7.76 -5.32
CA ARG A 152 -11.96 7.00 -6.15
C ARG A 152 -11.26 6.08 -7.15
N THR A 153 -10.19 6.55 -7.80
CA THR A 153 -9.45 5.72 -8.77
C THR A 153 -8.89 4.45 -8.11
N ILE A 154 -8.27 4.59 -6.94
CA ILE A 154 -7.70 3.46 -6.20
C ILE A 154 -8.83 2.53 -5.72
N TYR A 155 -9.89 3.09 -5.12
CA TYR A 155 -11.03 2.30 -4.64
C TYR A 155 -11.78 1.57 -5.75
N ASP A 156 -11.93 2.17 -6.93
CA ASP A 156 -12.52 1.53 -8.10
C ASP A 156 -11.72 0.33 -8.56
N ALA A 157 -10.39 0.44 -8.60
CA ALA A 157 -9.51 -0.66 -8.97
C ALA A 157 -9.48 -1.78 -7.92
N ILE A 158 -9.44 -1.43 -6.62
CA ILE A 158 -9.57 -2.41 -5.52
C ILE A 158 -10.90 -3.16 -5.65
N TYR A 159 -12.01 -2.43 -5.81
CA TYR A 159 -13.33 -3.05 -5.95
C TYR A 159 -13.42 -3.94 -7.20
N ALA A 160 -12.87 -3.50 -8.33
CA ALA A 160 -12.86 -4.27 -9.57
C ALA A 160 -12.07 -5.58 -9.40
N SER A 161 -10.91 -5.53 -8.74
CA SER A 161 -10.12 -6.72 -8.41
C SER A 161 -10.91 -7.66 -7.49
N ALA A 162 -11.41 -7.17 -6.36
CA ALA A 162 -12.18 -7.95 -5.39
C ALA A 162 -13.42 -8.62 -6.02
N ARG A 163 -14.20 -7.87 -6.80
CA ARG A 163 -15.40 -8.37 -7.48
C ARG A 163 -15.09 -9.48 -8.50
N ALA A 164 -13.91 -9.44 -9.11
CA ALA A 164 -13.46 -10.45 -10.06
C ALA A 164 -12.80 -11.66 -9.37
N GLY A 165 -12.72 -11.68 -8.03
CA GLY A 165 -11.97 -12.71 -7.30
C GLY A 165 -10.45 -12.56 -7.43
N GLY A 166 -9.97 -11.36 -7.76
CA GLY A 166 -8.54 -11.04 -7.86
C GLY A 166 -7.87 -10.86 -6.49
N ALA A 167 -6.55 -10.69 -6.51
CA ALA A 167 -5.74 -10.64 -5.29
C ALA A 167 -6.00 -9.41 -4.40
N CYS A 168 -6.42 -8.26 -4.96
CA CYS A 168 -6.55 -7.03 -4.17
C CYS A 168 -7.97 -6.84 -3.65
N ALA A 169 -8.09 -6.82 -2.32
CA ALA A 169 -9.39 -6.82 -1.64
C ALA A 169 -9.55 -5.71 -0.59
N GLY A 170 -8.53 -4.87 -0.38
CA GLY A 170 -8.60 -3.82 0.63
C GLY A 170 -7.59 -2.70 0.41
N GLY A 171 -7.85 -1.58 1.05
CA GLY A 171 -6.94 -0.44 1.06
C GLY A 171 -7.16 0.45 2.28
N LEU A 172 -6.07 1.05 2.75
CA LEU A 172 -6.00 1.97 3.88
C LEU A 172 -5.39 3.27 3.36
N PHE A 173 -6.15 4.36 3.42
CA PHE A 173 -5.63 5.66 3.01
C PHE A 173 -4.82 6.29 4.15
N TRP A 174 -3.81 7.07 3.78
CA TRP A 174 -3.04 7.88 4.71
C TRP A 174 -3.57 9.32 4.67
N GLN A 175 -4.02 9.94 5.77
CA GLN A 175 -4.28 9.37 7.10
C GLN A 175 -5.51 10.05 7.73
N VAL A 176 -6.08 9.45 8.78
CA VAL A 176 -7.14 10.11 9.57
C VAL A 176 -6.53 11.01 10.63
N MET A 177 -7.11 12.19 10.83
CA MET A 177 -6.89 12.99 12.03
C MET A 177 -8.20 13.32 12.72
N ALA A 178 -8.13 13.50 14.05
CA ALA A 178 -9.23 14.04 14.83
C ALA A 178 -9.22 15.57 14.80
N GLN A 179 -10.38 16.18 15.09
CA GLN A 179 -10.48 17.63 15.25
C GLN A 179 -9.59 18.11 16.41
N GLY A 180 -8.89 19.24 16.24
CA GLY A 180 -7.96 19.76 17.24
C GLY A 180 -6.54 19.21 17.15
N MET A 181 -6.23 18.42 16.12
CA MET A 181 -4.90 17.87 15.87
C MET A 181 -4.12 18.61 14.77
N GLU A 182 -4.51 19.83 14.41
CA GLU A 182 -3.95 20.56 13.26
C GLU A 182 -2.43 20.79 13.37
N GLY A 183 -1.87 20.75 14.58
CA GLY A 183 -0.42 20.81 14.80
C GLY A 183 0.38 19.58 14.33
N TRP A 184 -0.28 18.50 13.94
CA TRP A 184 0.33 17.26 13.46
C TRP A 184 0.16 17.04 11.95
N SER A 185 -0.53 17.94 11.26
CA SER A 185 -0.85 17.83 9.83
C SER A 185 0.41 17.74 8.96
N ASP A 186 0.45 16.71 8.09
CA ASP A 186 1.50 16.49 7.09
C ASP A 186 1.01 16.84 5.66
N GLY A 187 -0.24 17.25 5.54
CA GLY A 187 -0.94 17.59 4.31
C GLY A 187 -1.81 16.45 3.78
N TYR A 188 -1.66 15.22 4.27
CA TYR A 188 -2.46 14.07 3.84
C TYR A 188 -3.70 13.85 4.71
N GLU A 189 -3.78 14.51 5.85
CA GLU A 189 -4.84 14.31 6.83
C GLU A 189 -6.26 14.46 6.25
N VAL A 190 -7.14 13.55 6.66
CA VAL A 190 -8.58 13.62 6.46
C VAL A 190 -9.25 13.70 7.82
N VAL A 191 -9.75 14.88 8.16
CA VAL A 191 -10.64 15.06 9.31
C VAL A 191 -12.07 14.89 8.80
N PHE A 192 -12.72 13.76 9.10
CA PHE A 192 -14.02 13.41 8.48
C PHE A 192 -15.11 14.45 8.68
N SER A 193 -15.15 15.14 9.82
CA SER A 193 -16.11 16.21 10.09
C SER A 193 -15.89 17.47 9.24
N GLN A 194 -14.69 17.64 8.68
CA GLN A 194 -14.29 18.80 7.87
C GLN A 194 -14.20 18.46 6.38
N CYS A 195 -14.11 17.18 6.01
CA CYS A 195 -14.01 16.70 4.64
C CYS A 195 -15.18 15.76 4.26
N PRO A 196 -16.44 16.26 4.20
CA PRO A 196 -17.61 15.40 3.99
C PRO A 196 -17.63 14.71 2.62
N SER A 197 -17.06 15.33 1.57
CA SER A 197 -16.97 14.72 0.24
C SER A 197 -16.02 13.51 0.23
N THR A 198 -14.85 13.64 0.86
CA THR A 198 -13.87 12.56 1.04
C THR A 198 -14.44 11.44 1.91
N ALA A 199 -15.10 11.80 3.02
CA ALA A 199 -15.80 10.84 3.87
C ALA A 199 -16.88 10.05 3.10
N SER A 200 -17.61 10.72 2.20
CA SER A 200 -18.59 10.05 1.32
C SER A 200 -17.92 9.07 0.35
N VAL A 201 -16.78 9.41 -0.23
CA VAL A 201 -16.03 8.48 -1.12
C VAL A 201 -15.64 7.21 -0.36
N ILE A 202 -15.10 7.35 0.84
CA ILE A 202 -14.67 6.23 1.69
C ILE A 202 -15.88 5.37 2.13
N GLN A 203 -16.97 6.02 2.53
CA GLN A 203 -18.22 5.32 2.88
C GLN A 203 -18.78 4.52 1.71
N GLN A 204 -18.77 5.09 0.50
CA GLN A 204 -19.25 4.40 -0.70
C GLN A 204 -18.40 3.17 -1.02
N GLN A 205 -17.07 3.27 -0.91
CA GLN A 205 -16.20 2.11 -1.08
C GLN A 205 -16.52 1.01 -0.06
N SER A 206 -16.67 1.39 1.21
CA SER A 206 -16.98 0.44 2.28
C SER A 206 -18.28 -0.32 2.00
N ARG A 207 -19.33 0.37 1.53
CA ARG A 207 -20.60 -0.26 1.13
C ARG A 207 -20.46 -1.18 -0.08
N ARG A 208 -19.63 -0.80 -1.06
CA ARG A 208 -19.38 -1.62 -2.26
C ARG A 208 -18.68 -2.93 -1.90
N ILE A 209 -17.61 -2.87 -1.12
CA ILE A 209 -16.89 -4.07 -0.67
C ILE A 209 -17.78 -4.94 0.21
N ALA A 210 -18.55 -4.36 1.13
CA ALA A 210 -19.48 -5.13 1.96
C ALA A 210 -20.55 -5.88 1.16
N GLY A 211 -20.92 -5.40 -0.03
CA GLY A 211 -21.87 -6.06 -0.93
C GLY A 211 -21.27 -7.19 -1.79
N LEU A 212 -19.97 -7.47 -1.70
CA LEU A 212 -19.33 -8.62 -2.35
C LEU A 212 -19.37 -9.89 -1.50
N ASN A 213 -19.64 -9.74 -0.19
CA ASN A 213 -19.67 -10.82 0.80
C ASN A 213 -21.06 -11.44 0.97
#